data_AF-A0A7W6DBU3-F1
#
_entry.id   AF-A0A7W6DBU3-F1
#
_cell.length_a   1.000
_cell.length_b   1.000
_cell.length_c   1.000
_cell.angle_alpha   90.00
_cell.angle_beta   90.00
_cell.angle_gamma   90.00
#
_symmetry.space_group_name_H-M   'P 1'
#
loop_
_entity.id
_entity.type
_entity.pdbx_description
1 polymer ?
#
loop_
_entity_poly.entity_id
_entity_poly.type
_entity_poly.pdbx_seq_one_letter_code
_entity_poly.pdbx_strand_id
1 'polypeptide(L)'
;MSRKAVSQFITVPPTRRVEEFLGAQDRFSAYLSDHFPGYEFRIAGNSPFRSEDFQVVPIMGGESKQSNLVGGFEMRVPPERAVLEEIIQVCHRFNVSKSRLS
;
A
#
# COMPACT_ATOMS: atom_id res chain seq x y z
N MET A 1 -3.17 -13.23 -23.78
CA MET A 1 -2.24 -12.61 -22.82
C MET A 1 -2.95 -12.52 -21.48
N SER A 2 -2.49 -13.24 -20.46
CA SER A 2 -3.06 -13.18 -19.11
C SER A 2 -2.58 -11.90 -18.43
N ARG A 3 -3.52 -11.08 -17.97
CA ARG A 3 -3.21 -9.81 -17.31
C ARG A 3 -2.86 -10.11 -15.84
N LYS A 4 -1.71 -9.63 -15.35
CA LYS A 4 -1.28 -9.88 -13.96
C LYS A 4 -2.17 -9.13 -12.96
N ALA A 5 -2.41 -9.73 -11.80
CA ALA A 5 -3.09 -9.06 -10.69
C ALA A 5 -2.22 -7.94 -10.10
N VAL A 6 -2.85 -6.92 -9.50
CA VAL A 6 -2.12 -5.90 -8.71
C VAL A 6 -1.48 -6.54 -7.49
N SER A 7 -0.21 -6.21 -7.26
CA SER A 7 0.56 -6.63 -6.09
C SER A 7 1.25 -5.46 -5.40
N GLN A 8 0.98 -4.22 -5.81
CA GLN A 8 1.65 -3.03 -5.29
C GLN A 8 0.61 -1.99 -4.92
N PHE A 9 0.73 -1.43 -3.72
CA PHE A 9 -0.26 -0.54 -3.13
C PHE A 9 0.42 0.66 -2.47
N ILE A 10 -0.21 1.83 -2.60
CA ILE A 10 0.14 3.03 -1.83
C ILE A 10 -0.89 3.17 -0.73
N THR A 11 -0.43 3.15 0.52
CA THR A 11 -1.24 3.42 1.69
C THR A 11 -1.05 4.87 2.13
N VAL A 12 -2.13 5.61 2.21
CA VAL A 12 -2.18 6.98 2.72
C VAL A 12 -2.84 6.94 4.10
N PRO A 13 -2.13 7.33 5.17
CA PRO A 13 -2.73 7.46 6.50
C PRO A 13 -3.74 8.61 6.58
N PRO A 14 -4.65 8.60 7.57
CA PRO A 14 -5.51 9.74 7.88
C PRO A 14 -4.70 11.02 8.05
N THR A 15 -5.20 12.16 7.56
CA THR A 15 -4.44 13.42 7.50
C THR A 15 -3.85 13.84 8.85
N ARG A 16 -4.57 13.62 9.95
CA ARG A 16 -4.11 13.98 11.32
C ARG A 16 -3.02 13.05 11.88
N ARG A 17 -2.80 11.90 11.25
CA ARG A 17 -1.90 10.83 11.72
C ARG A 17 -0.76 10.55 10.75
N VAL A 18 -0.64 11.31 9.66
CA VAL A 18 0.39 11.10 8.64
C VAL A 18 1.80 11.08 9.25
N GLU A 19 2.16 12.08 10.05
CA GLU A 19 3.49 12.15 10.66
C GLU A 19 3.81 10.96 11.58
N GLU A 20 2.80 10.52 12.35
CA GLU A 20 2.89 9.34 13.22
C GLU A 20 3.21 8.08 12.40
N PHE A 21 2.52 7.87 11.27
CA PHE A 21 2.73 6.72 10.40
C PHE A 21 4.01 6.81 9.57
N LEU A 22 4.42 8.00 9.14
CA LEU A 22 5.72 8.21 8.50
C LEU A 22 6.87 7.88 9.46
N GLY A 23 6.76 8.29 10.73
CA GLY A 23 7.75 7.93 11.76
C GLY A 23 7.80 6.44 12.10
N ALA A 24 6.80 5.66 11.70
CA ALA A 24 6.72 4.21 11.88
C ALA A 24 6.69 3.45 10.54
N GLN A 25 7.12 4.08 9.44
CA GLN A 25 6.95 3.59 8.07
C GLN A 25 7.46 2.16 7.88
N ASP A 26 8.68 1.86 8.33
CA ASP A 26 9.29 0.55 8.13
C ASP A 26 8.50 -0.55 8.87
N ARG A 27 8.09 -0.27 10.11
CA ARG A 27 7.30 -1.22 10.91
C ARG A 27 5.90 -1.41 10.35
N PHE A 28 5.29 -0.33 9.86
CA PHE A 28 3.97 -0.39 9.26
C PHE A 28 4.00 -1.17 7.94
N SER A 29 5.03 -0.94 7.11
CA SER A 29 5.26 -1.70 5.87
C SER A 29 5.50 -3.19 6.15
N ALA A 30 6.34 -3.50 7.15
CA ALA A 30 6.57 -4.88 7.59
C ALA A 30 5.28 -5.54 8.08
N TYR A 31 4.52 -4.86 8.94
CA TYR A 31 3.22 -5.33 9.44
C TYR A 31 2.25 -5.66 8.30
N LEU A 32 2.14 -4.81 7.29
CA LEU A 32 1.29 -5.07 6.13
C LEU A 32 1.82 -6.24 5.28
N SER A 33 3.13 -6.35 5.10
CA SER A 33 3.75 -7.44 4.34
C SER A 33 3.54 -8.81 5.01
N ASP A 34 3.52 -8.86 6.34
CA ASP A 34 3.22 -10.08 7.10
C ASP A 34 1.76 -10.52 6.92
N HIS A 35 0.83 -9.57 6.78
CA HIS A 35 -0.60 -9.86 6.58
C HIS A 35 -0.94 -10.17 5.12
N PHE A 36 -0.20 -9.60 4.17
CA PHE A 36 -0.43 -9.78 2.74
C PHE A 36 0.85 -10.24 2.02
N PRO A 37 1.26 -11.52 2.19
CA PRO A 37 2.42 -12.05 1.51
C PRO A 37 2.35 -11.88 -0.02
N GLY A 38 3.40 -11.30 -0.60
CA GLY A 38 3.47 -11.03 -2.04
C GLY A 38 2.90 -9.67 -2.47
N TYR A 39 2.35 -8.88 -1.55
CA TYR A 39 2.04 -7.48 -1.79
C TYR A 39 3.18 -6.57 -1.32
N GLU A 40 3.41 -5.50 -2.08
CA GLU A 40 4.36 -4.43 -1.74
C GLU A 40 3.57 -3.18 -1.35
N PHE A 41 3.88 -2.62 -0.19
CA PHE A 41 3.22 -1.42 0.31
C PHE A 41 4.21 -0.24 0.35
N ARG A 42 3.74 0.93 -0.08
CA ARG A 42 4.43 2.20 0.08
C ARG A 42 3.54 3.14 0.88
N ILE A 43 4.12 3.86 1.83
CA ILE A 43 3.38 4.81 2.65
C ILE A 43 3.60 6.19 2.04
N ALA A 44 2.52 6.86 1.65
CA ALA A 44 2.58 8.23 1.15
C ALA A 44 2.33 9.23 2.27
N GLY A 45 3.26 10.18 2.42
CA GLY A 45 3.18 11.27 3.38
C GLY A 45 2.36 12.47 2.92
N ASN A 46 1.96 12.49 1.66
CA ASN A 46 1.22 13.59 1.05
C ASN A 46 0.08 13.01 0.22
N SER A 47 -1.15 13.32 0.61
CA SER A 47 -2.32 13.14 -0.25
C SER A 47 -2.90 14.50 -0.59
N PRO A 48 -3.22 14.77 -1.86
CA PRO A 48 -3.98 15.95 -2.23
C PRO A 48 -5.41 15.92 -1.65
N PHE A 49 -5.85 14.75 -1.14
CA PHE A 49 -7.15 14.57 -0.51
C PHE A 49 -6.99 14.60 1.01
N ARG A 50 -7.72 15.52 1.66
CA ARG A 50 -7.90 15.47 3.12
C ARG A 50 -8.88 14.34 3.43
N SER A 51 -8.40 13.33 4.13
CA SER A 51 -9.19 12.16 4.53
C SER A 51 -9.04 11.93 6.02
N GLU A 52 -10.15 11.68 6.69
CA GLU A 52 -10.17 11.24 8.09
C GLU A 52 -9.88 9.74 8.24
N ASP A 53 -9.83 9.02 7.10
CA ASP A 53 -9.61 7.58 7.04
C ASP A 53 -8.44 7.21 6.12
N PHE A 54 -7.96 5.96 6.22
CA PHE A 54 -6.95 5.38 5.34
C PHE A 54 -7.43 5.34 3.89
N GLN A 55 -6.52 5.62 2.97
CA GLN A 55 -6.73 5.41 1.54
C GLN A 55 -5.72 4.39 1.04
N VAL A 56 -6.18 3.41 0.26
CA VAL A 56 -5.33 2.39 -0.36
C VAL A 56 -5.48 2.51 -1.86
N VAL A 57 -4.37 2.84 -2.54
CA VAL A 57 -4.35 3.08 -3.99
C VAL A 57 -3.57 1.95 -4.67
N PRO A 58 -4.22 1.10 -5.47
CA PRO A 58 -3.54 0.05 -6.22
C PRO A 58 -2.71 0.62 -7.37
N ILE A 59 -1.46 0.17 -7.49
CA ILE A 59 -0.58 0.52 -8.61
C ILE A 59 -0.85 -0.43 -9.78
N MET A 60 -1.71 0.02 -10.69
CA MET A 60 -2.17 -0.75 -11.85
C MET A 60 -1.27 -0.63 -13.08
N GLY A 61 -0.31 0.28 -13.08
CA GLY A 61 0.67 0.45 -14.16
C GLY A 61 2.06 0.63 -13.57
N GLY A 62 3.03 -0.12 -14.09
CA GLY A 62 4.42 -0.02 -13.65
C GLY A 62 5.37 -0.62 -14.69
N GLU A 63 6.64 -0.23 -14.59
CA GLU A 63 7.70 -0.76 -15.41
C GLU A 63 7.86 -2.26 -15.14
N SER A 64 7.73 -3.07 -16.19
CA SER A 64 7.94 -4.50 -16.07
C SER A 64 9.45 -4.79 -16.07
N LYS A 65 10.00 -5.26 -14.95
CA LYS A 65 11.39 -5.79 -14.89
C LYS A 65 11.61 -7.00 -15.81
N GLN A 66 10.53 -7.56 -16.39
CA GLN A 66 10.51 -8.79 -17.16
C GLN A 66 10.33 -8.56 -18.67
N SER A 67 10.07 -7.32 -19.11
CA SER A 67 10.02 -7.04 -20.53
C SER A 67 11.42 -6.70 -21.02
N ASN A 68 11.94 -7.50 -21.96
CA ASN A 68 13.16 -7.20 -22.71
C ASN A 68 13.01 -5.98 -23.64
N LEU A 69 11.99 -5.15 -23.40
CA LEU A 69 11.72 -3.88 -24.06
C LEU A 69 12.03 -2.78 -23.03
N VAL A 70 13.01 -1.95 -23.35
CA VAL A 70 13.24 -0.70 -22.62
C VAL A 70 11.96 0.14 -22.69
N GLY A 71 11.29 0.37 -21.55
CA GLY A 71 10.06 1.17 -21.48
C GLY A 71 8.73 0.39 -21.50
N GLY A 72 8.72 -0.92 -21.23
CA GLY A 72 7.48 -1.70 -21.17
C GLY A 72 6.59 -1.41 -19.95
N PHE A 73 5.43 -0.79 -20.17
CA PHE A 73 4.36 -0.64 -19.18
C PHE A 73 3.42 -1.85 -19.23
N GLU A 74 3.28 -2.56 -18.12
CA GLU A 74 2.33 -3.67 -18.00
C GLU A 74 1.10 -3.22 -17.22
N MET A 75 -0.08 -3.33 -17.83
CA MET A 75 -1.35 -3.00 -17.19
C MET A 75 -1.82 -4.16 -16.33
N ARG A 76 -2.05 -3.94 -15.04
CA ARG A 76 -2.57 -4.95 -14.11
C ARG A 76 -4.09 -4.92 -14.03
N VAL A 77 -4.69 -6.04 -13.61
CA VAL A 77 -6.13 -6.14 -13.31
C VAL A 77 -6.41 -5.43 -11.99
N PRO A 78 -7.43 -4.54 -11.90
CA PRO A 78 -7.83 -3.93 -10.64
C PRO A 78 -8.10 -5.00 -9.58
N PRO A 79 -7.67 -4.79 -8.32
CA PRO A 79 -8.02 -5.71 -7.25
C PRO A 79 -9.53 -5.69 -6.98
N GLU A 80 -10.05 -6.79 -6.45
CA GLU A 80 -11.42 -6.82 -5.96
C GLU A 80 -11.60 -5.82 -4.82
N ARG A 81 -12.81 -5.25 -4.72
CA ARG A 81 -13.14 -4.27 -3.67
C ARG A 81 -12.91 -4.82 -2.26
N ALA A 82 -13.23 -6.10 -2.05
CA ALA A 82 -13.05 -6.77 -0.76
C ALA A 82 -11.58 -6.76 -0.31
N VAL A 83 -10.61 -6.89 -1.24
CA VAL A 83 -9.18 -6.82 -0.93
C VAL A 83 -8.80 -5.42 -0.43
N LEU A 84 -9.31 -4.37 -1.07
CA LEU A 84 -9.03 -2.99 -0.63
C LEU A 84 -9.63 -2.72 0.76
N GLU A 85 -10.84 -3.21 1.02
CA GLU A 85 -11.49 -3.08 2.32
C GLU A 85 -10.75 -3.86 3.42
N GLU A 86 -10.25 -5.05 3.12
CA GLU A 86 -9.43 -5.84 4.04
C GLU A 86 -8.11 -5.14 4.38
N ILE A 87 -7.41 -4.58 3.39
CA ILE A 87 -6.18 -3.80 3.62
C ILE A 87 -6.48 -2.63 4.55
N ILE A 88 -7.55 -1.87 4.30
CA ILE A 88 -7.96 -0.73 5.15
C ILE A 88 -8.22 -1.21 6.59
N GLN A 89 -8.97 -2.31 6.77
CA GLN A 89 -9.24 -2.87 8.09
C GLN A 89 -7.97 -3.28 8.83
N VAL A 90 -6.99 -3.86 8.13
CA VAL A 90 -5.69 -4.21 8.70
C VAL A 90 -4.92 -2.94 9.07
N CYS A 91 -4.93 -1.89 8.24
CA CYS A 91 -4.32 -0.60 8.57
C CYS A 91 -4.84 -0.03 9.90
N HIS A 92 -6.14 -0.13 10.17
CA HIS A 92 -6.74 0.33 11.43
C HIS A 92 -6.27 -0.44 12.67
N ARG A 93 -5.89 -1.71 12.52
CA ARG A 93 -5.42 -2.55 13.63
C ARG A 93 -3.98 -2.22 14.03
N PHE A 94 -3.23 -1.54 13.16
CA PHE A 94 -1.87 -1.13 13.48
C PHE A 94 -1.84 -0.08 14.58
N ASN A 95 -1.19 -0.43 15.69
CA ASN A 95 -0.98 0.48 16.80
C ASN A 95 0.43 1.07 16.75
N VAL A 96 0.53 2.34 16.37
CA VAL A 96 1.83 3.02 16.18
C VAL A 96 2.56 3.23 17.52
N SER A 97 1.83 3.41 18.62
CA SER A 97 2.41 3.61 19.95
C SER A 97 3.01 2.32 20.52
N LYS A 98 2.33 1.19 20.34
CA LYS A 98 2.78 -0.14 20.80
C LYS A 98 3.86 -0.77 19.91
N SER A 99 4.05 -0.24 18.70
CA SER A 99 5.08 -0.72 17.79
C SER A 99 6.45 -0.11 18.08
N ARG A 100 6.59 0.84 19.03
CA ARG A 100 7.89 1.22 19.59
C ARG A 100 8.52 -0.04 20.23
N LEU A 101 9.56 -0.56 19.58
CA LEU A 101 10.35 -1.70 20.05
C LEU A 101 10.65 -1.53 21.53
N SER A 102 10.16 -2.49 22.33
CA SER A 102 10.85 -2.94 23.55
C SER A 102 12.14 -3.64 23.15
#